data_AF-A0A7K5GDZ1-F1
#
_entry.id   AF-A0A7K5GDZ1-F1
#
_cell.length_a   1.000
_cell.length_b   1.000
_cell.length_c   1.000
_cell.angle_alpha   90.00
_cell.angle_beta   90.00
_cell.angle_gamma   90.00
#
_symmetry.space_group_name_H-M   'P 1'
#
loop_
_entity.id
_entity.type
_entity.pdbx_description
1 polymer ?
#
loop_
_entity_poly.entity_id
_entity_poly.type
_entity_poly.pdbx_seq_one_letter_code
_entity_poly.pdbx_strand_id
1 'polypeptide(L)'
;MFGLFFLILFTPGVSEFLCMSSDLEISYNFCDSTAHAFTFNVTPCSFMNKSIWKATLTWIPRSDITFLKIIFHIWYDGVKALQWKEVLCSGADDEYSVCGMLKGETIATTFDIKGARTKFPKGDYDVILQAFSDDSENNMFMCLNFTMIVKQDAF
;
A
#
# COMPACT_ATOMS: atom_id res chain seq x y z
N MET A 1 -33.11 5.73 13.49
CA MET A 1 -31.89 5.58 14.31
C MET A 1 -30.85 4.68 13.62
N PHE A 2 -30.64 4.87 12.30
CA PHE A 2 -29.78 4.02 11.45
C PHE A 2 -28.61 4.80 10.82
N GLY A 3 -28.48 6.09 11.15
CA GLY A 3 -27.49 7.01 10.53
C GLY A 3 -26.16 7.11 11.27
N LEU A 4 -26.04 6.63 12.51
CA LEU A 4 -24.79 6.71 13.28
C LEU A 4 -23.82 5.56 13.01
N PHE A 5 -24.29 4.39 12.58
CA PHE A 5 -23.41 3.22 12.35
C PHE A 5 -22.57 3.35 11.06
N PHE A 6 -23.04 4.12 10.08
CA PHE A 6 -22.34 4.27 8.79
C PHE A 6 -21.18 5.28 8.84
N LEU A 7 -21.13 6.15 9.85
CA LEU A 7 -20.12 7.20 9.96
C LEU A 7 -18.80 6.72 10.58
N ILE A 8 -18.79 5.57 11.26
CA ILE A 8 -17.58 5.04 11.92
C ILE A 8 -16.62 4.40 10.90
N LEU A 9 -17.15 3.92 9.78
CA LEU A 9 -16.38 3.22 8.74
C LEU A 9 -15.45 4.11 7.91
N PHE A 10 -15.59 5.44 7.99
CA PHE A 10 -14.81 6.38 7.17
C PHE A 10 -14.15 7.46 8.02
N THR A 11 -13.71 7.10 9.23
CA THR A 11 -12.92 8.01 10.05
C THR A 11 -11.49 8.08 9.48
N PRO A 12 -11.05 9.23 8.96
CA PRO A 12 -9.68 9.38 8.48
C PRO A 12 -8.71 9.09 9.63
N GLY A 13 -7.72 8.23 9.40
CA GLY A 13 -6.70 7.89 10.40
C GLY A 13 -7.00 6.65 11.26
N VAL A 14 -8.12 5.95 11.06
CA VAL A 14 -8.29 4.61 11.66
C VAL A 14 -7.43 3.62 10.89
N SER A 15 -6.60 2.87 11.63
CA SER A 15 -5.78 1.82 11.03
C SER A 15 -6.67 0.65 10.61
N GLU A 16 -6.61 0.31 9.33
CA GLU A 16 -7.22 -0.88 8.77
C GLU A 16 -6.27 -2.05 8.95
N PHE A 17 -6.76 -3.07 9.62
CA PHE A 17 -6.04 -4.30 9.86
C PHE A 17 -6.08 -5.18 8.61
N LEU A 18 -4.90 -5.55 8.09
CA LEU A 18 -4.79 -6.43 6.92
C LEU A 18 -4.80 -7.88 7.36
N CYS A 19 -3.87 -8.24 8.24
CA CYS A 19 -3.71 -9.63 8.66
C CYS A 19 -2.84 -9.77 9.91
N MET A 20 -3.04 -10.88 10.63
CA MET A 20 -2.19 -11.31 11.73
C MET A 20 -2.02 -12.83 11.69
N SER A 21 -0.79 -13.25 11.92
CA SER A 21 -0.38 -14.63 12.13
C SER A 21 0.54 -14.71 13.37
N SER A 22 1.12 -15.90 13.59
CA SER A 22 2.12 -16.13 14.63
C SER A 22 3.45 -15.42 14.38
N ASP A 23 3.79 -15.14 13.12
CA ASP A 23 5.08 -14.59 12.68
C ASP A 23 4.97 -13.16 12.15
N LEU A 24 3.77 -12.68 11.81
CA LEU A 24 3.56 -11.42 11.10
C LEU A 24 2.26 -10.74 11.52
N GLU A 25 2.30 -9.42 11.59
CA GLU A 25 1.11 -8.58 11.68
C GLU A 25 1.29 -7.40 10.73
N ILE A 26 0.26 -7.10 9.95
CA ILE A 26 0.26 -5.98 9.02
C ILE A 26 -1.04 -5.21 9.19
N SER A 27 -0.91 -3.89 9.28
CA SER A 27 -2.00 -2.95 9.14
C SER A 27 -1.58 -1.80 8.23
N TYR A 28 -2.53 -0.98 7.82
CA TYR A 28 -2.24 0.28 7.17
C TYR A 28 -3.17 1.38 7.68
N ASN A 29 -2.78 2.62 7.43
CA ASN A 29 -3.68 3.76 7.51
C ASN A 29 -3.34 4.72 6.36
N PHE A 30 -4.27 5.62 6.06
CA PHE A 30 -3.97 6.74 5.18
C PHE A 30 -3.22 7.81 5.96
N CYS A 31 -2.08 8.26 5.42
CA CYS A 31 -1.31 9.37 5.99
C CYS A 31 -1.76 10.75 5.50
N ASP A 32 -2.78 10.78 4.63
CA ASP A 32 -3.51 12.01 4.30
C ASP A 32 -4.86 12.07 5.02
N SER A 33 -5.49 13.24 5.01
CA SER A 33 -6.81 13.45 5.62
C SER A 33 -7.98 13.09 4.70
N THR A 34 -7.69 12.51 3.54
CA THR A 34 -8.66 12.30 2.47
C THR A 34 -9.25 10.90 2.55
N ALA A 35 -10.57 10.78 2.40
CA ALA A 35 -11.19 9.47 2.29
C ALA A 35 -10.87 8.84 0.93
N HIS A 36 -10.40 7.60 0.95
CA HIS A 36 -10.05 6.81 -0.24
C HIS A 36 -10.89 5.54 -0.29
N ALA A 37 -11.34 5.19 -1.49
CA ALA A 37 -11.92 3.87 -1.75
C ALA A 37 -10.80 2.94 -2.19
N PHE A 38 -10.15 2.33 -1.22
CA PHE A 38 -9.00 1.47 -1.41
C PHE A 38 -9.11 0.28 -0.47
N THR A 39 -8.80 -0.91 -0.98
CA THR A 39 -8.77 -2.15 -0.21
C THR A 39 -7.58 -2.95 -0.70
N PHE A 40 -6.71 -3.30 0.22
CA PHE A 40 -5.56 -4.15 -0.04
C PHE A 40 -5.71 -5.42 0.78
N ASN A 41 -5.30 -6.56 0.23
CA ASN A 41 -5.29 -7.83 0.93
C ASN A 41 -4.06 -8.63 0.52
N VAL A 42 -3.44 -9.33 1.46
CA VAL A 42 -2.24 -10.14 1.21
C VAL A 42 -2.46 -11.55 1.74
N THR A 43 -2.17 -12.55 0.90
CA THR A 43 -2.29 -13.97 1.26
C THR A 43 -1.08 -14.78 0.76
N PRO A 44 -0.49 -15.65 1.57
CA PRO A 44 -0.73 -15.84 3.01
C PRO A 44 -0.15 -14.69 3.85
N CYS A 45 -0.70 -14.48 5.05
CA CYS A 45 -0.10 -13.58 6.03
C CYS A 45 1.00 -14.32 6.80
N SER A 46 2.18 -14.49 6.20
CA SER A 46 3.34 -15.11 6.85
C SER A 46 4.59 -14.90 6.01
N PHE A 47 5.70 -14.52 6.65
CA PHE A 47 7.02 -14.45 6.00
C PHE A 47 7.75 -15.79 6.03
N MET A 48 7.41 -16.66 6.98
CA MET A 48 8.11 -17.93 7.19
C MET A 48 7.85 -18.94 6.06
N ASN A 49 8.93 -19.39 5.40
CA ASN A 49 8.89 -20.40 4.33
C ASN A 49 7.98 -20.05 3.15
N LYS A 50 7.70 -18.76 2.92
CA LYS A 50 6.92 -18.27 1.77
C LYS A 50 7.79 -17.34 0.93
N SER A 51 7.91 -17.66 -0.36
CA SER A 51 8.66 -16.85 -1.32
C SER A 51 7.76 -15.94 -2.17
N ILE A 52 6.45 -16.15 -2.10
CA ILE A 52 5.45 -15.45 -2.91
C ILE A 52 4.25 -15.13 -2.02
N TRP A 53 3.89 -13.84 -1.96
CA TRP A 53 2.61 -13.38 -1.42
C TRP A 53 1.73 -12.92 -2.56
N LYS A 54 0.48 -13.34 -2.54
CA LYS A 54 -0.53 -12.88 -3.49
C LYS A 54 -1.23 -11.67 -2.89
N ALA A 55 -1.09 -10.54 -3.55
CA ALA A 55 -1.76 -9.30 -3.18
C ALA A 55 -2.96 -9.05 -4.07
N THR A 56 -4.08 -8.67 -3.47
CA THR A 56 -5.29 -8.21 -4.16
C THR A 56 -5.51 -6.76 -3.81
N LEU A 57 -5.66 -5.92 -4.82
CA LEU A 57 -5.87 -4.49 -4.69
C LEU A 57 -7.18 -4.11 -5.40
N THR A 58 -8.06 -3.44 -4.67
CA THR A 58 -9.20 -2.71 -5.23
C THR A 58 -9.02 -1.23 -4.92
N TRP A 59 -9.11 -0.37 -5.91
CA TRP A 59 -8.92 1.07 -5.72
C TRP A 59 -9.76 1.87 -6.72
N ILE A 60 -10.36 2.97 -6.27
CA ILE A 60 -11.02 3.95 -7.12
C ILE A 60 -10.19 5.26 -7.08
N PRO A 61 -9.51 5.64 -8.17
CA PRO A 61 -8.66 6.82 -8.20
C PRO A 61 -9.51 8.09 -8.19
N ARG A 62 -8.97 9.13 -7.55
CA ARG A 62 -9.63 10.43 -7.41
C ARG A 62 -9.21 11.44 -8.49
N SER A 63 -8.29 11.05 -9.35
CA SER A 63 -7.76 11.78 -10.50
C SER A 63 -7.48 10.78 -11.62
N ASP A 64 -7.40 11.28 -12.85
CA ASP A 64 -6.97 10.46 -13.98
C ASP A 64 -5.51 10.03 -13.80
N ILE A 65 -5.18 8.80 -14.17
CA ILE A 65 -3.85 8.20 -14.02
C ILE A 65 -3.07 8.31 -15.33
N THR A 66 -2.91 9.54 -15.83
CA THR A 66 -2.04 9.79 -17.00
C THR A 66 -0.57 9.76 -16.61
N PHE A 67 -0.26 10.13 -15.38
CA PHE A 67 1.07 10.04 -14.80
C PHE A 67 0.96 9.43 -13.39
N LEU A 68 1.86 8.51 -13.08
CA LEU A 68 1.90 7.82 -11.79
C LEU A 68 3.34 7.57 -11.38
N LYS A 69 3.80 8.31 -10.39
CA LYS A 69 5.04 8.04 -9.68
C LYS A 69 4.73 7.51 -8.29
N ILE A 70 5.40 6.44 -7.91
CA ILE A 70 5.29 5.84 -6.60
C ILE A 70 6.61 5.95 -5.86
N ILE A 71 6.53 6.33 -4.57
CA ILE A 71 7.68 6.39 -3.67
C ILE A 71 7.38 5.55 -2.43
N PHE A 72 8.29 4.64 -2.12
CA PHE A 72 8.29 3.86 -0.89
C PHE A 72 9.40 4.36 0.04
N HIS A 73 9.04 4.71 1.27
CA HIS A 73 9.96 4.96 2.36
C HIS A 73 9.82 3.85 3.38
N ILE A 74 10.87 3.07 3.57
CA ILE A 74 10.90 1.94 4.50
C ILE A 74 11.75 2.35 5.70
N TRP A 75 11.15 2.25 6.88
CA TRP A 75 11.80 2.41 8.17
C TRP A 75 11.83 1.05 8.87
N TYR A 76 12.94 0.77 9.55
CA TYR A 76 13.14 -0.41 10.38
C TYR A 76 13.58 0.05 11.76
N ASP A 77 12.80 -0.29 12.79
CA ASP A 77 13.01 0.12 14.18
C ASP A 77 13.29 1.64 14.32
N GLY A 78 12.52 2.45 13.58
CA GLY A 78 12.62 3.91 13.59
C GLY A 78 13.80 4.50 12.80
N VAL A 79 14.60 3.68 12.10
CA VAL A 79 15.69 4.13 11.23
C VAL A 79 15.31 3.93 9.77
N LYS A 80 15.54 4.95 8.93
CA LYS A 80 15.27 4.87 7.50
C LYS A 80 16.17 3.82 6.85
N ALA A 81 15.57 2.72 6.41
CA ALA A 81 16.27 1.58 5.83
C ALA A 81 16.42 1.71 4.32
N LEU A 82 15.34 2.10 3.62
CA LEU A 82 15.34 2.20 2.16
C LEU A 82 14.39 3.31 1.69
N GLN A 83 14.76 3.94 0.58
CA GLN A 83 13.85 4.72 -0.21
C GLN A 83 13.92 4.21 -1.64
N TRP A 84 12.78 3.82 -2.20
CA TRP A 84 12.66 3.36 -3.58
C TRP A 84 11.64 4.23 -4.31
N LYS A 85 11.95 4.62 -5.54
CA LYS A 85 11.11 5.47 -6.38
C LYS A 85 10.94 4.78 -7.72
N GLU A 86 9.73 4.78 -8.24
CA GLU A 86 9.39 4.18 -9.54
C GLU A 86 8.35 5.03 -10.26
N VAL A 87 8.54 5.24 -11.57
CA VAL A 87 7.52 5.85 -12.42
C VAL A 87 6.80 4.72 -13.15
N LEU A 88 5.54 4.49 -12.79
CA LEU A 88 4.72 3.46 -13.40
C LEU A 88 4.00 3.97 -14.65
N CYS A 89 3.58 5.23 -14.67
CA CYS A 89 2.94 5.82 -15.84
C CYS A 89 3.60 7.15 -16.17
N SER A 90 4.07 7.29 -17.41
CA SER A 90 4.56 8.53 -18.01
C SER A 90 3.62 9.07 -19.10
N GLY A 91 2.56 8.34 -19.40
CA GLY A 91 1.48 8.68 -20.32
C GLY A 91 0.31 7.71 -20.18
N ALA A 92 -0.78 7.93 -20.93
CA ALA A 92 -1.97 7.09 -20.88
C ALA A 92 -1.76 5.69 -21.49
N ASP A 93 -0.90 5.58 -22.51
CA ASP A 93 -0.65 4.33 -23.26
C ASP A 93 0.66 3.61 -22.82
N ASP A 94 1.01 3.71 -21.54
CA ASP A 94 2.23 3.11 -20.98
C ASP A 94 2.07 1.59 -20.70
N GLU A 95 3.14 0.93 -20.22
CA GLU A 95 3.19 -0.53 -20.07
C GLU A 95 2.12 -1.09 -19.12
N TYR A 96 1.82 -0.39 -18.03
CA TYR A 96 0.88 -0.88 -17.01
C TYR A 96 -0.57 -0.54 -17.36
N SER A 97 -1.46 -1.53 -17.22
CA SER A 97 -2.90 -1.36 -17.52
C SER A 97 -3.65 -0.37 -16.63
N VAL A 98 -3.00 0.14 -15.58
CA VAL A 98 -3.56 1.21 -14.72
C VAL A 98 -3.34 2.59 -15.31
N CYS A 99 -2.41 2.74 -16.26
CA CYS A 99 -2.15 3.98 -16.96
C CYS A 99 -3.34 4.33 -17.87
N GLY A 100 -3.72 5.60 -17.90
CA GLY A 100 -4.87 6.09 -18.66
C GLY A 100 -6.24 5.85 -18.00
N MET A 101 -6.30 5.15 -16.85
CA MET A 101 -7.56 5.02 -16.11
C MET A 101 -8.08 6.37 -15.65
N LEU A 102 -9.38 6.56 -15.78
CA LEU A 102 -10.06 7.80 -15.46
C LEU A 102 -10.47 7.83 -13.99
N LYS A 103 -10.61 9.04 -13.47
CA LYS A 103 -11.18 9.29 -12.15
C LYS A 103 -12.52 8.56 -11.99
N GLY A 104 -12.65 7.82 -10.89
CA GLY A 104 -13.89 7.12 -10.53
C GLY A 104 -14.02 5.72 -11.13
N GLU A 105 -13.09 5.28 -11.99
CA GLU A 105 -13.06 3.88 -12.45
C GLU A 105 -12.58 2.93 -11.35
N THR A 106 -13.04 1.69 -11.37
CA THR A 106 -12.61 0.70 -10.37
C THR A 106 -11.42 -0.10 -10.89
N ILE A 107 -10.27 0.09 -10.27
CA ILE A 107 -9.10 -0.75 -10.45
C ILE A 107 -9.25 -1.96 -9.53
N ALA A 108 -9.29 -3.16 -10.11
CA ALA A 108 -9.25 -4.42 -9.37
C ALA A 108 -8.16 -5.31 -9.97
N THR A 109 -7.05 -5.46 -9.24
CA THR A 109 -5.89 -6.21 -9.71
C THR A 109 -5.42 -7.21 -8.65
N THR A 110 -4.76 -8.25 -9.13
CA THR A 110 -4.15 -9.27 -8.28
C THR A 110 -2.77 -9.57 -8.83
N PHE A 111 -1.75 -9.44 -7.98
CA PHE A 111 -0.36 -9.59 -8.38
C PHE A 111 0.44 -10.33 -7.31
N ASP A 112 1.49 -11.01 -7.77
CA ASP A 112 2.40 -11.75 -6.90
C ASP A 112 3.51 -10.81 -6.44
N ILE A 113 3.58 -10.57 -5.14
CA ILE A 113 4.71 -9.95 -4.48
C ILE A 113 5.75 -11.06 -4.27
N LYS A 114 6.75 -11.07 -5.13
CA LYS A 114 7.90 -11.95 -5.01
C LYS A 114 8.89 -11.31 -4.04
N GLY A 115 8.91 -11.79 -2.80
CA GLY A 115 9.98 -11.49 -1.86
C GLY A 115 11.27 -12.17 -2.33
N ALA A 116 12.02 -11.51 -3.21
CA ALA A 116 13.28 -12.04 -3.71
C ALA A 116 14.31 -12.11 -2.57
N ARG A 117 14.42 -13.25 -1.88
CA ARG A 117 15.50 -13.59 -0.92
C ARG A 117 15.71 -12.61 0.25
N THR A 118 14.88 -11.59 0.43
CA THR A 118 14.97 -10.64 1.53
C THR A 118 14.46 -11.29 2.80
N LYS A 119 15.38 -11.59 3.71
CA LYS A 119 15.06 -11.96 5.08
C LYS A 119 14.66 -10.68 5.81
N PHE A 120 13.43 -10.62 6.27
CA PHE A 120 13.00 -9.55 7.17
C PHE A 120 13.42 -9.94 8.59
N PRO A 121 14.41 -9.28 9.20
CA PRO A 121 14.69 -9.49 10.61
C PRO A 121 13.46 -9.14 11.46
N LYS A 122 13.38 -9.74 12.65
CA LYS A 122 12.38 -9.37 13.65
C LYS A 122 12.49 -7.88 13.94
N GLY A 123 11.34 -7.23 14.09
CA GLY A 123 11.25 -5.81 14.44
C GLY A 123 10.02 -5.15 13.84
N ASP A 124 9.99 -3.84 14.01
CA ASP A 124 8.90 -2.99 13.56
C ASP A 124 9.29 -2.28 12.27
N TYR A 125 8.41 -2.35 11.28
CA TYR A 125 8.59 -1.74 9.98
C TYR A 125 7.47 -0.75 9.71
N ASP A 126 7.83 0.46 9.32
CA ASP A 126 6.91 1.43 8.77
C ASP A 126 7.23 1.63 7.29
N VAL A 127 6.25 1.36 6.44
CA VAL A 127 6.36 1.52 4.98
C VAL A 127 5.39 2.60 4.53
N ILE A 128 5.93 3.77 4.25
CA ILE A 128 5.16 4.89 3.72
C ILE A 128 5.19 4.83 2.20
N LEU A 129 4.02 4.64 1.61
CA LEU A 129 3.75 4.61 0.19
C LEU A 129 3.09 5.93 -0.22
N GLN A 130 3.73 6.69 -1.12
CA GLN A 130 3.20 7.92 -1.69
C GLN A 130 3.02 7.76 -3.19
N ALA A 131 1.88 8.21 -3.71
CA ALA A 131 1.58 8.22 -5.13
C ALA A 131 1.34 9.66 -5.62
N PHE A 132 2.01 10.01 -6.71
CA PHE A 132 2.02 11.35 -7.31
C PHE A 132 1.53 11.31 -8.75
N SER A 133 0.78 12.33 -9.14
CA SER A 133 0.30 12.51 -10.51
C SER A 133 1.24 13.37 -11.37
N ASP A 134 2.47 13.61 -10.90
CA ASP A 134 3.50 14.35 -11.62
C ASP A 134 4.91 13.94 -11.18
N ASP A 135 5.89 14.27 -12.03
CA ASP A 135 7.30 13.94 -11.77
C ASP A 135 7.94 14.82 -10.69
N SER A 136 7.44 16.04 -10.48
CA SER A 136 7.99 16.99 -9.51
C SER A 136 7.60 16.70 -8.05
N GLU A 137 6.81 15.64 -7.81
CA GLU A 137 6.39 15.19 -6.48
C GLU A 137 5.56 16.25 -5.72
N ASN A 138 4.87 17.12 -6.46
CA ASN A 138 4.07 18.22 -5.90
C ASN A 138 2.59 17.87 -5.74
N ASN A 139 2.05 16.98 -6.58
CA ASN A 139 0.65 16.57 -6.58
C ASN A 139 0.53 15.13 -6.09
N MET A 140 0.67 14.96 -4.77
CA MET A 140 0.38 13.69 -4.11
C MET A 140 -1.14 13.48 -4.08
N PHE A 141 -1.62 12.35 -4.59
CA PHE A 141 -3.05 12.05 -4.59
C PHE A 141 -3.42 10.88 -3.66
N MET A 142 -2.43 10.13 -3.16
CA MET A 142 -2.64 9.06 -2.19
C MET A 142 -1.40 8.86 -1.31
N CYS A 143 -1.63 8.71 -0.01
CA CYS A 143 -0.60 8.42 0.99
C CYS A 143 -1.06 7.26 1.88
N LEU A 144 -0.28 6.18 1.92
CA LEU A 144 -0.51 5.01 2.76
C LEU A 144 0.67 4.81 3.70
N ASN A 145 0.42 4.54 4.96
CA ASN A 145 1.43 4.10 5.92
C ASN A 145 1.08 2.69 6.37
N PHE A 146 1.89 1.71 5.96
CA PHE A 146 1.78 0.34 6.41
C PHE A 146 2.65 0.13 7.64
N THR A 147 2.06 -0.40 8.69
CA THR A 147 2.80 -0.88 9.86
C THR A 147 2.88 -2.39 9.77
N MET A 148 4.10 -2.92 9.86
CA MET A 148 4.39 -4.34 9.76
C MET A 148 5.25 -4.75 10.94
N ILE A 149 4.74 -5.70 11.73
CA ILE A 149 5.44 -6.25 12.89
C ILE A 149 5.86 -7.67 12.54
N VAL A 150 7.16 -7.88 12.40
CA VAL A 150 7.75 -9.20 12.21
C VAL A 150 8.05 -9.78 13.59
N LYS A 151 7.32 -10.82 13.97
CA LYS A 151 7.33 -11.36 15.35
C LYS A 151 8.45 -12.36 15.60
N GLN A 152 8.98 -12.96 14.53
CA GLN A 152 9.99 -14.01 14.58
C GLN A 152 11.08 -13.74 13.55
N ASP A 153 12.32 -14.04 13.91
CA ASP A 153 13.41 -14.06 12.94
C ASP A 153 13.22 -15.24 11.99
N ALA A 154 13.82 -15.14 10.80
CA ALA A 154 13.82 -16.22 9.83
C ALA A 154 14.66 -17.46 10.25
N PHE A 155 15.04 -17.57 11.53
CA PHE A 155 15.92 -18.61 12.10
C PHE A 155 15.43 -19.10 13.46
#